data_AF-A0A5M9N347-F1
#
_entry.id   AF-A0A5M9N347-F1
#
_cell.length_a   1.000
_cell.length_b   1.000
_cell.length_c   1.000
_cell.angle_alpha   90.00
_cell.angle_beta   90.00
_cell.angle_gamma   90.00
#
_symmetry.space_group_name_H-M   'P 1'
#
loop_
_entity.id
_entity.type
_entity.pdbx_description
1 polymer ?
#
loop_
_entity_poly.entity_id
_entity_poly.type
_entity_poly.pdbx_seq_one_letter_code
_entity_poly.pdbx_strand_id
1 'polypeptide(L)'
;MKSCKDGEDITVPLRYLKQLECRIAELEGQLGDAAKTSSQVRHIGIQTDPIDSPNADPPLHSFDNIDILSNVTVEMDHIPQHIPSESSYYPPLALEHPSRFAPVSDSRWAAHRLEGPLISRLAYEVYPNQTGMGHSLRTNTEPFPVLPASDGSPFFEEVYTDLYFSVMHWVWPFLDCSTWRAWHSEWTHGNEVEQWKGFFIQMVYGIGALLYNALHINQGHSERAADLYTSALTYYPYVMGHSSAILQIQASILMILYSLHCPSSEEIAMSVSSIVPFCTATVTELRKHASSSIEDGADDTPEICEVLTEPLFITCFMLNEIMVSGWERPVSDAYKAIDDDLSTLSNEMPSSSSTSTALRHLFSLRKIQAKIRRCWDGSPGNQASNDALLKSALDTWRKDIPRYSIEDNPSTYLHPLWMANLYDYSVIILMHEKRHRLQHEDVEDVLSAIIEVCLNFRRLQDEGQVMCYTWSALVFQFMAGIMLLYIFWVTPQDVESVRPAFDASCAYESTLSHFAERWEDATPYAKVFSFLFRQYTWLPKEPSEQLGLDCTLDEFEDCLKQLRKQYLHKGVLGMIEDMAYQRSASSNGGFQQHVQ
;
A
#
# COMPACT_ATOMS: atom_id res chain seq x y z
N MET A 1 24.21 -29.69 -13.61
CA MET A 1 24.57 -29.82 -15.05
C MET A 1 23.27 -30.04 -15.82
N LYS A 2 22.97 -29.37 -16.93
CA LYS A 2 23.70 -28.32 -17.66
C LYS A 2 22.81 -27.07 -17.81
N SER A 3 23.42 -25.92 -18.11
CA SER A 3 22.71 -24.75 -18.64
C SER A 3 22.13 -25.05 -20.03
N CYS A 4 20.98 -24.46 -20.33
CA CYS A 4 20.52 -24.22 -21.69
C CYS A 4 19.97 -22.79 -21.74
N LYS A 5 20.76 -21.86 -22.29
CA LYS A 5 20.18 -20.73 -23.02
C LYS A 5 19.92 -21.22 -24.44
N ASP A 6 18.82 -20.79 -25.03
CA ASP A 6 18.83 -19.99 -26.25
C ASP A 6 17.46 -19.29 -26.36
N GLY A 7 17.38 -18.18 -27.09
CA GLY A 7 16.13 -17.44 -27.29
C GLY A 7 15.42 -17.93 -28.55
N GLU A 8 14.16 -18.33 -28.43
CA GLU A 8 13.31 -18.64 -29.59
C GLU A 8 12.47 -17.43 -30.01
N ASP A 9 12.09 -17.36 -31.29
CA ASP A 9 11.55 -16.16 -31.93
C ASP A 9 10.22 -15.68 -31.32
N ILE A 10 10.22 -14.46 -30.78
CA ILE A 10 8.99 -13.66 -30.64
C ILE A 10 8.53 -13.27 -32.05
N THR A 11 7.79 -14.17 -32.70
CA THR A 11 7.22 -13.98 -34.03
C THR A 11 6.02 -13.02 -33.96
N VAL A 12 6.31 -11.74 -33.75
CA VAL A 12 5.31 -10.66 -33.73
C VAL A 12 4.47 -10.73 -35.01
N PRO A 13 3.13 -10.91 -34.91
CA PRO A 13 2.30 -11.10 -36.10
C PRO A 13 2.43 -9.92 -37.07
N LEU A 14 2.67 -10.20 -38.35
CA LEU A 14 2.87 -9.17 -39.39
C LEU A 14 1.68 -8.19 -39.52
N ARG A 15 0.49 -8.58 -39.04
CA ARG A 15 -0.68 -7.70 -38.93
C ARG A 15 -0.53 -6.66 -37.81
N TYR A 16 0.00 -7.05 -36.66
CA TYR A 16 0.22 -6.17 -35.51
C TYR A 16 1.32 -5.15 -35.81
N LEU A 17 2.43 -5.57 -36.43
CA LEU A 17 3.45 -4.65 -36.94
C LEU A 17 2.85 -3.60 -37.89
N LYS A 18 2.01 -4.01 -38.84
CA LYS A 18 1.32 -3.08 -39.75
C LYS A 18 0.32 -2.17 -39.06
N GLN A 19 -0.36 -2.64 -38.01
CA GLN A 19 -1.23 -1.78 -37.20
C GLN A 19 -0.42 -0.74 -36.42
N LEU A 20 0.75 -1.09 -35.88
CA LEU A 20 1.68 -0.15 -35.27
C LEU A 20 2.24 0.85 -36.30
N GLU A 21 2.69 0.39 -37.47
CA GLU A 21 3.17 1.25 -38.56
C GLU A 21 2.10 2.26 -39.00
N CYS A 22 0.86 1.81 -39.22
CA CYS A 22 -0.26 2.69 -39.54
C CYS A 22 -0.57 3.67 -38.40
N ARG A 23 -0.58 3.22 -37.14
CA ARG A 23 -0.89 4.08 -35.99
C ARG A 23 0.20 5.12 -35.71
N ILE A 24 1.47 4.78 -35.94
CA ILE A 24 2.59 5.73 -35.90
C ILE A 24 2.41 6.77 -37.00
N ALA A 25 2.13 6.38 -38.24
CA ALA A 25 1.89 7.31 -39.34
C ALA A 25 0.67 8.23 -39.11
N GLU A 26 -0.40 7.73 -38.48
CA GLU A 26 -1.53 8.56 -38.04
C GLU A 26 -1.12 9.62 -37.00
N LEU A 27 -0.35 9.21 -35.98
CA LEU A 27 0.10 10.11 -34.90
C LEU A 27 1.14 11.13 -35.40
N GLU A 28 2.06 10.74 -36.28
CA GLU A 28 3.01 11.64 -36.94
C GLU A 28 2.29 12.66 -37.85
N GLY A 29 1.25 12.22 -38.57
CA GLY A 29 0.39 13.11 -39.35
C GLY A 29 -0.35 14.14 -38.48
N GLN A 30 -0.96 13.69 -37.39
CA GLN A 30 -1.64 14.56 -36.42
C GLN A 30 -0.67 15.56 -35.77
N LEU A 31 0.55 15.12 -35.43
CA LEU A 31 1.60 15.98 -34.88
C LEU A 31 2.10 17.02 -35.91
N GLY A 32 2.20 16.62 -37.19
CA GLY A 32 2.60 17.50 -38.30
C GLY A 32 1.60 18.60 -38.63
N ASP A 33 0.31 18.39 -38.35
CA ASP A 33 -0.72 19.44 -38.43
C ASP A 33 -0.83 20.26 -37.12
N ALA A 34 -0.65 19.65 -35.94
CA ALA A 34 -0.58 20.38 -34.67
C ALA A 34 0.59 21.37 -34.61
N ALA A 35 1.75 21.01 -35.19
CA ALA A 35 2.90 21.90 -35.35
C ALA A 35 2.61 23.14 -36.23
N LYS A 36 1.51 23.12 -37.02
CA LYS A 36 0.91 24.27 -37.70
C LYS A 36 0.51 25.43 -36.76
N THR A 37 0.18 25.12 -35.51
CA THR A 37 -0.71 25.98 -34.71
C THR A 37 -0.22 26.29 -33.28
N SER A 38 0.79 25.61 -32.75
CA SER A 38 1.39 25.94 -31.45
C SER A 38 2.90 25.72 -31.43
N SER A 39 3.65 26.77 -31.10
CA SER A 39 5.13 26.76 -31.06
C SER A 39 5.65 26.89 -29.63
N GLN A 40 5.41 25.89 -28.79
CA GLN A 40 6.19 25.63 -27.55
C GLN A 40 5.89 24.26 -26.91
N VAL A 41 6.56 23.21 -27.41
CA VAL A 41 6.84 21.99 -26.62
C VAL A 41 8.28 21.56 -26.93
N ARG A 42 9.06 21.18 -25.91
CA ARG A 42 10.43 20.68 -26.09
C ARG A 42 10.42 19.16 -26.25
N HIS A 43 11.35 18.62 -27.05
CA HIS A 43 11.53 17.18 -27.20
C HIS A 43 11.78 16.50 -25.85
N ILE A 44 11.00 15.47 -25.54
CA ILE A 44 11.36 14.43 -24.56
C ILE A 44 12.02 13.31 -25.35
N GLY A 45 13.35 13.23 -25.30
CA GLY A 45 14.12 12.11 -25.84
C GLY A 45 14.55 11.19 -24.73
N ILE A 46 14.29 9.88 -24.86
CA ILE A 46 14.83 8.88 -23.94
C ILE A 46 16.33 8.74 -24.24
N GLN A 47 17.17 9.25 -23.34
CA GLN A 47 18.62 9.12 -23.44
C GLN A 47 19.10 8.01 -22.50
N THR A 48 19.72 6.98 -23.06
CA THR A 48 20.37 5.89 -22.32
C THR A 48 21.86 6.20 -22.16
N ASP A 49 22.32 6.39 -20.92
CA ASP A 49 23.72 6.72 -20.67
C ASP A 49 24.66 5.49 -20.79
N PRO A 50 25.84 5.63 -21.41
CA PRO A 50 26.86 4.59 -21.51
C PRO A 50 27.86 4.61 -20.33
N ILE A 51 28.63 3.52 -20.20
CA ILE A 51 29.47 3.17 -19.04
C ILE A 51 30.77 3.99 -18.94
N ASP A 52 31.25 4.20 -17.70
CA ASP A 52 32.44 4.96 -17.28
C ASP A 52 33.78 4.64 -17.97
N SER A 53 34.65 5.66 -18.05
CA SER A 53 36.10 5.56 -17.80
C SER A 53 36.73 6.92 -17.46
N PRO A 54 37.85 6.98 -16.71
CA PRO A 54 38.20 8.18 -15.91
C PRO A 54 39.32 9.10 -16.46
N ASN A 55 39.52 10.22 -15.75
CA ASN A 55 40.61 11.22 -15.75
C ASN A 55 40.40 12.54 -16.52
N ALA A 56 40.09 13.62 -15.79
CA ALA A 56 40.65 14.97 -15.98
C ALA A 56 40.36 15.86 -14.75
N ASP A 57 41.36 16.63 -14.28
CA ASP A 57 41.21 17.60 -13.18
C ASP A 57 40.64 18.97 -13.65
N PRO A 58 40.04 19.78 -12.76
CA PRO A 58 39.24 20.96 -13.12
C PRO A 58 40.01 22.31 -13.13
N PRO A 59 39.49 23.34 -13.84
CA PRO A 59 39.89 24.74 -13.66
C PRO A 59 38.95 25.52 -12.71
N LEU A 60 39.49 26.58 -12.07
CA LEU A 60 38.77 27.51 -11.19
C LEU A 60 38.14 28.71 -11.95
N HIS A 61 37.62 29.69 -11.17
CA HIS A 61 37.07 31.02 -11.52
C HIS A 61 35.54 31.08 -11.67
N SER A 62 34.82 32.09 -11.17
CA SER A 62 35.16 33.18 -10.24
C SER A 62 33.90 33.65 -9.49
N PHE A 63 34.07 34.37 -8.38
CA PHE A 63 33.00 35.22 -7.82
C PHE A 63 32.62 36.35 -8.78
N ASP A 64 31.36 36.78 -8.73
CA ASP A 64 31.02 38.16 -8.36
C ASP A 64 29.58 38.26 -7.79
N ASN A 65 29.33 39.28 -6.97
CA ASN A 65 28.01 39.59 -6.38
C ASN A 65 27.35 40.77 -7.11
N ILE A 66 26.03 40.96 -6.97
CA ILE A 66 25.43 42.13 -6.28
C ILE A 66 23.88 42.15 -6.41
N ASP A 67 23.26 42.44 -5.28
CA ASP A 67 21.93 42.98 -4.95
C ASP A 67 20.92 43.35 -6.05
N ILE A 68 19.64 43.13 -5.73
CA ILE A 68 18.61 44.19 -5.67
C ILE A 68 17.75 43.94 -4.41
N LEU A 69 17.38 45.01 -3.69
CA LEU A 69 16.70 44.93 -2.39
C LEU A 69 15.55 45.97 -2.30
N SER A 70 14.32 45.48 -2.14
CA SER A 70 13.14 46.26 -1.72
C SER A 70 12.10 45.29 -1.12
N ASN A 71 11.64 45.40 0.13
CA ASN A 71 10.85 46.49 0.74
C ASN A 71 9.51 46.73 0.01
N VAL A 72 8.34 46.82 0.65
CA VAL A 72 7.92 46.60 2.06
C VAL A 72 6.39 46.36 2.04
N THR A 73 5.72 45.69 3.00
CA THR A 73 5.13 46.26 4.23
C THR A 73 4.44 45.14 5.03
N VAL A 74 4.23 45.34 6.33
CA VAL A 74 3.39 44.50 7.21
C VAL A 74 2.14 45.30 7.62
N GLU A 75 0.96 44.66 7.64
CA GLU A 75 -0.17 45.11 8.44
C GLU A 75 -0.44 44.11 9.56
N MET A 76 -0.56 44.62 10.79
CA MET A 76 -1.09 43.91 11.95
C MET A 76 -2.52 44.38 12.16
N ASP A 77 -3.42 43.51 12.63
CA ASP A 77 -4.69 43.96 13.22
C ASP A 77 -5.03 43.15 14.48
N HIS A 78 -5.96 43.66 15.28
CA HIS A 78 -5.92 43.53 16.74
C HIS A 78 -6.64 42.33 17.36
N ILE A 79 -6.05 41.84 18.45
CA ILE A 79 -6.65 40.89 19.41
C ILE A 79 -7.55 41.64 20.40
N PRO A 80 -8.81 41.19 20.62
CA PRO A 80 -9.55 41.45 21.85
C PRO A 80 -9.25 40.36 22.89
N GLN A 81 -8.72 40.73 24.05
CA GLN A 81 -8.49 39.80 25.17
C GLN A 81 -9.79 39.48 25.90
N HIS A 82 -10.04 38.20 26.21
CA HIS A 82 -10.96 37.82 27.29
C HIS A 82 -10.47 36.58 28.03
N ILE A 83 -10.21 36.74 29.32
CA ILE A 83 -9.91 35.66 30.28
C ILE A 83 -11.22 35.31 30.99
N PRO A 84 -11.51 34.01 31.13
CA PRO A 84 -11.87 33.51 32.46
C PRO A 84 -11.00 32.30 32.83
N SER A 85 -10.40 32.37 34.02
CA SER A 85 -9.74 31.22 34.63
C SER A 85 -10.78 30.30 35.25
N GLU A 86 -10.75 29.00 34.98
CA GLU A 86 -11.43 28.03 35.85
C GLU A 86 -10.65 26.72 35.95
N SER A 87 -10.58 26.18 37.17
CA SER A 87 -9.84 24.95 37.47
C SER A 87 -10.81 23.77 37.47
N SER A 88 -10.46 22.68 36.79
CA SER A 88 -11.07 21.38 37.01
C SER A 88 -10.00 20.31 37.16
N TYR A 89 -10.04 19.58 38.27
CA TYR A 89 -9.24 18.39 38.50
C TYR A 89 -9.88 17.21 37.76
N TYR A 90 -9.06 16.41 37.08
CA TYR A 90 -9.43 15.05 36.67
C TYR A 90 -8.44 14.05 37.32
N PRO A 91 -8.93 12.91 37.84
CA PRO A 91 -8.07 11.91 38.47
C PRO A 91 -7.38 11.01 37.42
N PRO A 92 -6.23 10.40 37.75
CA PRO A 92 -5.65 9.37 36.89
C PRO A 92 -6.52 8.11 36.92
N LEU A 93 -6.87 7.58 35.76
CA LEU A 93 -7.39 6.22 35.62
C LEU A 93 -6.21 5.25 35.73
N ALA A 94 -6.40 4.14 36.46
CA ALA A 94 -5.33 3.21 36.80
C ALA A 94 -4.96 2.27 35.65
N LEU A 95 -3.67 1.96 35.52
CA LEU A 95 -3.22 0.76 34.83
C LEU A 95 -3.66 -0.46 35.66
N GLU A 96 -4.45 -1.37 35.07
CA GLU A 96 -4.54 -2.75 35.55
C GLU A 96 -3.56 -3.62 34.75
N HIS A 97 -2.53 -4.15 35.43
CA HIS A 97 -1.56 -5.04 34.81
C HIS A 97 -2.16 -6.45 34.55
N PRO A 98 -2.18 -6.96 33.31
CA PRO A 98 -2.42 -8.38 33.08
C PRO A 98 -1.25 -9.19 33.66
N SER A 99 -1.58 -10.20 34.48
CA SER A 99 -0.59 -10.90 35.28
C SER A 99 -0.01 -12.15 34.60
N ARG A 100 1.33 -12.18 34.46
CA ARG A 100 2.21 -13.36 34.32
C ARG A 100 1.68 -14.55 33.50
N PHE A 101 2.20 -14.69 32.29
CA PHE A 101 2.25 -15.99 31.60
C PHE A 101 3.03 -17.03 32.42
N ALA A 102 2.59 -18.29 32.36
CA ALA A 102 3.36 -19.46 32.75
C ALA A 102 3.66 -20.28 31.49
N PRO A 103 4.84 -20.92 31.38
CA PRO A 103 5.23 -21.63 30.17
C PRO A 103 4.45 -22.95 30.02
N VAL A 104 3.86 -23.17 28.85
CA VAL A 104 3.26 -24.45 28.45
C VAL A 104 3.80 -24.84 27.08
N SER A 105 4.71 -25.80 27.06
CA SER A 105 5.05 -26.52 25.83
C SER A 105 3.94 -27.52 25.51
N ASP A 106 3.32 -27.40 24.34
CA ASP A 106 3.24 -28.52 23.37
C ASP A 106 2.52 -28.10 22.08
N SER A 107 3.24 -28.19 20.96
CA SER A 107 2.75 -27.84 19.62
C SER A 107 2.10 -29.04 18.93
N ARG A 108 0.75 -29.17 18.98
CA ARG A 108 0.00 -30.07 18.05
C ARG A 108 -1.54 -29.96 17.94
N TRP A 109 -2.24 -29.01 18.58
CA TRP A 109 -3.72 -29.10 18.73
C TRP A 109 -4.57 -27.90 18.25
N ALA A 110 -4.04 -27.02 17.40
CA ALA A 110 -4.77 -25.81 16.94
C ALA A 110 -5.60 -25.97 15.64
N ALA A 111 -5.36 -26.99 14.82
CA ALA A 111 -5.74 -27.00 13.40
C ALA A 111 -7.21 -27.38 13.05
N HIS A 112 -8.10 -27.62 14.03
CA HIS A 112 -9.43 -28.23 13.77
C HIS A 112 -10.60 -27.56 14.51
N ARG A 113 -10.68 -26.21 14.53
CA ARG A 113 -11.80 -25.50 15.22
C ARG A 113 -12.44 -24.27 14.56
N LEU A 114 -12.02 -23.84 13.36
CA LEU A 114 -12.52 -22.59 12.75
C LEU A 114 -13.24 -22.74 11.39
N GLU A 115 -13.23 -23.92 10.78
CA GLU A 115 -13.63 -24.14 9.37
C GLU A 115 -15.14 -24.08 9.06
N GLY A 116 -15.99 -23.68 10.02
CA GLY A 116 -17.46 -23.70 9.90
C GLY A 116 -18.17 -22.35 10.09
N PRO A 117 -17.90 -21.58 11.17
CA PRO A 117 -18.75 -20.43 11.52
C PRO A 117 -18.61 -19.21 10.59
N LEU A 118 -17.42 -18.96 10.04
CA LEU A 118 -17.10 -17.68 9.38
C LEU A 118 -17.84 -17.51 8.04
N ILE A 119 -17.69 -18.48 7.12
CA ILE A 119 -18.41 -18.50 5.83
C ILE A 119 -19.92 -18.52 6.07
N SER A 120 -20.38 -19.28 7.07
CA SER A 120 -21.80 -19.37 7.46
C SER A 120 -22.39 -18.03 7.94
N ARG A 121 -21.61 -17.13 8.56
CA ARG A 121 -22.07 -15.77 8.92
C ARG A 121 -22.05 -14.83 7.73
N LEU A 122 -20.94 -14.80 6.97
CA LEU A 122 -20.80 -13.93 5.79
C LEU A 122 -21.93 -14.19 4.76
N ALA A 123 -22.32 -15.46 4.55
CA ALA A 123 -23.42 -15.81 3.67
C ALA A 123 -24.83 -15.41 4.20
N TYR A 124 -25.01 -15.25 5.51
CA TYR A 124 -26.32 -14.92 6.12
C TYR A 124 -26.53 -13.41 6.32
N GLU A 125 -25.47 -12.64 6.61
CA GLU A 125 -25.60 -11.23 6.99
C GLU A 125 -25.73 -10.28 5.78
N VAL A 126 -25.43 -10.74 4.56
CA VAL A 126 -25.52 -9.95 3.31
C VAL A 126 -26.96 -9.78 2.78
N TYR A 127 -27.93 -10.60 3.21
CA TYR A 127 -29.33 -10.51 2.75
C TYR A 127 -30.37 -10.61 3.88
N PRO A 128 -30.87 -9.47 4.42
CA PRO A 128 -31.93 -9.47 5.43
C PRO A 128 -33.31 -9.98 4.95
N ASN A 129 -33.53 -10.14 3.63
CA ASN A 129 -34.86 -10.23 3.03
C ASN A 129 -35.03 -11.42 2.04
N GLN A 130 -34.73 -12.66 2.45
CA GLN A 130 -35.22 -13.87 1.75
C GLN A 130 -35.76 -14.96 2.72
N THR A 131 -36.82 -14.65 3.46
CA THR A 131 -37.60 -15.66 4.19
C THR A 131 -38.43 -16.51 3.22
N GLY A 132 -37.94 -17.67 2.75
CA GLY A 132 -38.67 -18.40 1.70
C GLY A 132 -38.37 -19.85 1.32
N MET A 133 -37.37 -20.55 1.88
CA MET A 133 -37.13 -21.98 1.59
C MET A 133 -36.60 -22.75 2.81
N GLY A 134 -37.36 -23.74 3.29
CA GLY A 134 -36.99 -24.54 4.46
C GLY A 134 -36.38 -25.88 4.10
N HIS A 135 -35.05 -25.99 4.17
CA HIS A 135 -34.35 -27.29 4.13
C HIS A 135 -33.74 -27.63 5.49
N SER A 136 -34.11 -28.81 6.01
CA SER A 136 -33.71 -29.27 7.34
C SER A 136 -32.24 -29.65 7.40
N LEU A 137 -31.40 -28.81 8.01
CA LEU A 137 -30.01 -29.15 8.30
C LEU A 137 -29.97 -30.33 9.29
N ARG A 138 -29.49 -31.50 8.85
CA ARG A 138 -29.33 -32.68 9.71
C ARG A 138 -27.86 -32.82 10.09
N THR A 139 -27.53 -32.39 11.30
CA THR A 139 -26.18 -32.45 11.85
C THR A 139 -25.64 -33.89 11.87
N ASN A 140 -24.56 -34.14 11.13
CA ASN A 140 -23.68 -35.29 11.29
C ASN A 140 -22.26 -34.86 10.88
N THR A 141 -21.28 -35.22 11.70
CA THR A 141 -19.89 -34.79 11.54
C THR A 141 -19.10 -35.83 10.76
N GLU A 142 -18.95 -35.61 9.45
CA GLU A 142 -18.03 -36.33 8.57
C GLU A 142 -17.02 -35.33 7.99
N PRO A 143 -15.72 -35.69 7.80
CA PRO A 143 -14.78 -34.82 7.11
C PRO A 143 -15.23 -34.61 5.65
N PHE A 144 -15.11 -33.39 5.13
CA PHE A 144 -15.31 -33.16 3.70
C PHE A 144 -14.34 -34.03 2.89
N PRO A 145 -14.82 -34.83 1.93
CA PRO A 145 -13.92 -35.56 1.04
C PRO A 145 -13.05 -34.57 0.27
N VAL A 146 -11.75 -34.87 0.16
CA VAL A 146 -10.87 -34.20 -0.80
C VAL A 146 -11.36 -34.57 -2.19
N LEU A 147 -12.22 -33.73 -2.76
CA LEU A 147 -12.65 -33.86 -4.14
C LEU A 147 -11.43 -33.64 -5.03
N PRO A 148 -11.17 -34.53 -6.01
CA PRO A 148 -10.09 -34.30 -6.97
C PRO A 148 -10.38 -33.02 -7.74
N ALA A 149 -9.32 -32.31 -8.15
CA ALA A 149 -9.43 -31.13 -9.01
C ALA A 149 -10.15 -31.51 -10.31
N SER A 150 -11.41 -31.11 -10.41
CA SER A 150 -12.24 -31.15 -11.61
C SER A 150 -12.45 -29.71 -12.03
N ASP A 151 -12.12 -29.39 -13.28
CA ASP A 151 -12.18 -28.03 -13.80
C ASP A 151 -13.55 -27.37 -13.59
N GLY A 152 -13.53 -26.08 -13.26
CA GLY A 152 -14.68 -25.20 -13.40
C GLY A 152 -15.96 -25.56 -12.63
N SER A 153 -15.87 -26.05 -11.38
CA SER A 153 -17.09 -26.20 -10.57
C SER A 153 -17.66 -24.82 -10.18
N PRO A 154 -18.92 -24.47 -10.50
CA PRO A 154 -19.49 -23.14 -10.28
C PRO A 154 -19.50 -22.68 -8.81
N PHE A 155 -19.49 -23.64 -7.88
CA PHE A 155 -19.40 -23.39 -6.43
C PHE A 155 -18.23 -22.47 -6.04
N PHE A 156 -17.06 -22.63 -6.67
CA PHE A 156 -15.91 -21.77 -6.36
C PHE A 156 -16.05 -20.36 -6.93
N GLU A 157 -16.75 -20.19 -8.05
CA GLU A 157 -16.98 -18.88 -8.66
C GLU A 157 -17.90 -18.00 -7.80
N GLU A 158 -18.96 -18.59 -7.24
CA GLU A 158 -19.83 -17.96 -6.25
C GLU A 158 -19.04 -17.57 -4.99
N VAL A 159 -18.25 -18.49 -4.43
CA VAL A 159 -17.41 -18.25 -3.24
C VAL A 159 -16.35 -17.16 -3.45
N TYR A 160 -15.68 -17.12 -4.61
CA TYR A 160 -14.70 -16.08 -4.93
C TYR A 160 -15.37 -14.71 -5.14
N THR A 161 -16.55 -14.69 -5.77
CA THR A 161 -17.38 -13.47 -5.94
C THR A 161 -17.76 -12.89 -4.58
N ASP A 162 -18.31 -13.72 -3.69
CA ASP A 162 -18.77 -13.28 -2.39
C ASP A 162 -17.60 -12.81 -1.50
N LEU A 163 -16.43 -13.45 -1.55
CA LEU A 163 -15.23 -12.95 -0.86
C LEU A 163 -14.76 -11.60 -1.42
N TYR A 164 -14.75 -11.41 -2.74
CA TYR A 164 -14.39 -10.12 -3.34
C TYR A 164 -15.33 -9.00 -2.89
N PHE A 165 -16.65 -9.22 -2.95
CA PHE A 165 -17.62 -8.17 -2.60
C PHE A 165 -17.81 -7.99 -1.07
N SER A 166 -17.54 -9.01 -0.24
CA SER A 166 -17.61 -8.88 1.22
C SER A 166 -16.33 -8.34 1.88
N VAL A 167 -15.15 -8.53 1.26
CA VAL A 167 -13.86 -8.08 1.83
C VAL A 167 -13.25 -6.91 1.06
N MET A 168 -13.07 -7.03 -0.27
CA MET A 168 -12.32 -6.04 -1.06
C MET A 168 -13.16 -4.83 -1.43
N HIS A 169 -14.38 -5.02 -1.91
CA HIS A 169 -15.26 -3.91 -2.32
C HIS A 169 -15.55 -2.92 -1.17
N TRP A 170 -15.48 -3.35 0.10
CA TRP A 170 -15.69 -2.49 1.27
C TRP A 170 -14.62 -1.39 1.46
N VAL A 171 -13.39 -1.61 0.98
CA VAL A 171 -12.32 -0.58 0.97
C VAL A 171 -12.03 -0.07 -0.43
N TRP A 172 -12.34 -0.87 -1.45
CA TRP A 172 -12.19 -0.54 -2.86
C TRP A 172 -13.56 -0.51 -3.58
N PRO A 173 -14.49 0.40 -3.22
CA PRO A 173 -15.82 0.49 -3.81
C PRO A 173 -15.82 1.21 -5.18
N PHE A 174 -14.93 0.79 -6.09
CA PHE A 174 -14.76 1.38 -7.43
C PHE A 174 -15.56 0.64 -8.52
N LEU A 175 -16.00 -0.60 -8.25
CA LEU A 175 -16.71 -1.49 -9.17
C LEU A 175 -18.08 -1.86 -8.56
N ASP A 176 -19.18 -1.46 -9.21
CA ASP A 176 -20.53 -1.75 -8.70
C ASP A 176 -20.89 -3.25 -8.83
N CYS A 177 -21.41 -3.81 -7.74
CA CYS A 177 -21.79 -5.22 -7.66
C CYS A 177 -23.02 -5.55 -8.52
N SER A 178 -23.99 -4.63 -8.66
CA SER A 178 -25.19 -4.90 -9.48
C SER A 178 -24.85 -4.93 -10.98
N THR A 179 -23.99 -4.02 -11.41
CA THR A 179 -23.45 -3.88 -12.76
C THR A 179 -22.58 -5.08 -13.11
N TRP A 180 -21.64 -5.47 -12.23
CA TRP A 180 -20.81 -6.66 -12.45
C TRP A 180 -21.66 -7.95 -12.54
N ARG A 181 -22.70 -8.09 -11.70
CA ARG A 181 -23.62 -9.25 -11.76
C ARG A 181 -24.44 -9.28 -13.07
N ALA A 182 -24.79 -8.13 -13.63
CA ALA A 182 -25.40 -8.05 -14.96
C ALA A 182 -24.42 -8.52 -16.05
N TRP A 183 -23.18 -8.02 -16.05
CA TRP A 183 -22.12 -8.45 -16.98
C TRP A 183 -21.86 -9.96 -16.89
N HIS A 184 -21.77 -10.51 -15.68
CA HIS A 184 -21.61 -11.94 -15.45
C HIS A 184 -22.77 -12.77 -16.01
N SER A 185 -24.02 -12.30 -15.83
CA SER A 185 -25.20 -12.96 -16.40
C SER A 185 -25.18 -12.94 -17.94
N GLU A 186 -24.87 -11.79 -18.55
CA GLU A 186 -24.78 -11.66 -20.01
C GLU A 186 -23.68 -12.54 -20.63
N TRP A 187 -22.53 -12.61 -19.95
CA TRP A 187 -21.39 -13.44 -20.34
C TRP A 187 -21.73 -14.94 -20.30
N THR A 188 -22.22 -15.42 -19.15
CA THR A 188 -22.55 -16.84 -18.94
C THR A 188 -23.69 -17.37 -19.82
N HIS A 189 -24.58 -16.49 -20.29
CA HIS A 189 -25.66 -16.86 -21.21
C HIS A 189 -25.24 -16.84 -22.69
N GLY A 190 -23.94 -16.71 -22.99
CA GLY A 190 -23.38 -16.91 -24.33
C GLY A 190 -23.41 -15.68 -25.25
N ASN A 191 -23.73 -14.50 -24.73
CA ASN A 191 -23.60 -13.24 -25.46
C ASN A 191 -22.19 -12.66 -25.28
N GLU A 192 -21.15 -13.38 -25.72
CA GLU A 192 -19.73 -12.95 -25.74
C GLU A 192 -19.44 -11.78 -26.73
N VAL A 193 -20.46 -10.98 -27.05
CA VAL A 193 -20.39 -9.82 -27.97
C VAL A 193 -19.42 -8.76 -27.45
N GLU A 194 -19.33 -8.62 -26.13
CA GLU A 194 -18.52 -7.61 -25.45
C GLU A 194 -17.37 -8.27 -24.68
N GLN A 195 -16.35 -8.70 -25.43
CA GLN A 195 -15.20 -9.47 -24.92
C GLN A 195 -14.45 -8.80 -23.75
N TRP A 196 -14.58 -7.48 -23.58
CA TRP A 196 -14.02 -6.74 -22.44
C TRP A 196 -14.62 -7.16 -21.08
N LYS A 197 -15.87 -7.64 -21.04
CA LYS A 197 -16.53 -8.10 -19.80
C LYS A 197 -15.83 -9.31 -19.18
N GLY A 198 -15.24 -10.17 -20.00
CA GLY A 198 -14.44 -11.32 -19.55
C GLY A 198 -13.28 -10.92 -18.64
N PHE A 199 -12.65 -9.77 -18.86
CA PHE A 199 -11.60 -9.23 -17.98
C PHE A 199 -12.14 -9.02 -16.55
N PHE A 200 -13.24 -8.29 -16.41
CA PHE A 200 -13.79 -7.92 -15.09
C PHE A 200 -14.32 -9.12 -14.31
N ILE A 201 -14.83 -10.14 -15.00
CA ILE A 201 -15.28 -11.38 -14.37
C ILE A 201 -14.08 -12.19 -13.87
N GLN A 202 -13.09 -12.45 -14.73
CA GLN A 202 -11.92 -13.24 -14.38
C GLN A 202 -11.03 -12.57 -13.32
N MET A 203 -10.92 -11.23 -13.31
CA MET A 203 -10.20 -10.50 -12.26
C MET A 203 -10.88 -10.61 -10.89
N VAL A 204 -12.22 -10.53 -10.82
CA VAL A 204 -12.96 -10.70 -9.56
C VAL A 204 -12.78 -12.13 -9.03
N TYR A 205 -12.82 -13.13 -9.90
CA TYR A 205 -12.51 -14.52 -9.53
C TYR A 205 -11.05 -14.70 -9.07
N GLY A 206 -10.08 -14.13 -9.79
CA GLY A 206 -8.65 -14.24 -9.45
C GLY A 206 -8.31 -13.61 -8.10
N ILE A 207 -8.82 -12.41 -7.83
CA ILE A 207 -8.66 -11.75 -6.52
C ILE A 207 -9.41 -12.55 -5.43
N GLY A 208 -10.64 -13.00 -5.70
CA GLY A 208 -11.41 -13.83 -4.77
C GLY A 208 -10.71 -15.15 -4.41
N ALA A 209 -10.02 -15.77 -5.35
CA ALA A 209 -9.19 -16.95 -5.13
C ALA A 209 -7.96 -16.65 -4.25
N LEU A 210 -7.31 -15.48 -4.40
CA LEU A 210 -6.22 -15.05 -3.50
C LEU A 210 -6.73 -14.78 -2.07
N LEU A 211 -7.90 -14.15 -1.90
CA LEU A 211 -8.53 -13.96 -0.59
C LEU A 211 -8.86 -15.31 0.07
N TYR A 212 -9.41 -16.25 -0.70
CA TYR A 212 -9.68 -17.61 -0.20
C TYR A 212 -8.38 -18.34 0.16
N ASN A 213 -7.32 -18.22 -0.65
CA ASN A 213 -6.00 -18.80 -0.35
C ASN A 213 -5.38 -18.24 0.94
N ALA A 214 -5.62 -16.95 1.25
CA ALA A 214 -5.15 -16.34 2.49
C ALA A 214 -5.84 -16.91 3.74
N LEU A 215 -7.11 -17.34 3.62
CA LEU A 215 -7.88 -18.04 4.66
C LEU A 215 -7.55 -19.55 4.71
N HIS A 216 -7.34 -20.18 3.56
CA HIS A 216 -7.21 -21.63 3.37
C HIS A 216 -5.96 -21.99 2.56
N ILE A 217 -4.82 -21.98 3.25
CA ILE A 217 -3.50 -22.33 2.69
C ILE A 217 -3.50 -23.79 2.16
N ASN A 218 -2.70 -24.06 1.12
CA ASN A 218 -2.42 -25.40 0.56
C ASN A 218 -3.58 -26.08 -0.19
N GLN A 219 -4.56 -25.32 -0.70
CA GLN A 219 -5.69 -25.87 -1.48
C GLN A 219 -5.63 -25.53 -2.98
N GLY A 220 -4.47 -25.16 -3.53
CA GLY A 220 -4.28 -24.86 -4.96
C GLY A 220 -4.87 -23.52 -5.45
N HIS A 221 -5.56 -22.76 -4.58
CA HIS A 221 -6.22 -21.52 -4.97
C HIS A 221 -5.28 -20.42 -5.45
N SER A 222 -4.01 -20.41 -5.01
CA SER A 222 -2.98 -19.51 -5.56
C SER A 222 -2.57 -19.84 -7.00
N GLU A 223 -2.59 -21.11 -7.39
CA GLU A 223 -2.30 -21.54 -8.77
C GLU A 223 -3.50 -21.15 -9.65
N ARG A 224 -4.71 -21.51 -9.21
CA ARG A 224 -5.95 -21.11 -9.90
C ARG A 224 -6.11 -19.60 -10.01
N ALA A 225 -5.66 -18.81 -9.04
CA ALA A 225 -5.65 -17.34 -9.14
C ALA A 225 -4.77 -16.85 -10.30
N ALA A 226 -3.61 -17.48 -10.52
CA ALA A 226 -2.72 -17.16 -11.63
C ALA A 226 -3.31 -17.61 -12.98
N ASP A 227 -4.00 -18.75 -13.04
CA ASP A 227 -4.74 -19.18 -14.25
C ASP A 227 -5.87 -18.19 -14.60
N LEU A 228 -6.64 -17.76 -13.60
CA LEU A 228 -7.73 -16.78 -13.74
C LEU A 228 -7.19 -15.41 -14.18
N TYR A 229 -6.09 -14.95 -13.60
CA TYR A 229 -5.39 -13.71 -14.01
C TYR A 229 -4.85 -13.81 -15.44
N THR A 230 -4.20 -14.91 -15.78
CA THR A 230 -3.71 -15.18 -17.15
C THR A 230 -4.87 -15.18 -18.15
N SER A 231 -6.02 -15.77 -17.78
CA SER A 231 -7.25 -15.70 -18.57
C SER A 231 -7.75 -14.26 -18.72
N ALA A 232 -7.82 -13.49 -17.62
CA ALA A 232 -8.21 -12.08 -17.64
C ALA A 232 -7.36 -11.24 -18.59
N LEU A 233 -6.04 -11.44 -18.57
CA LEU A 233 -5.09 -10.73 -19.46
C LEU A 233 -5.33 -11.02 -20.95
N THR A 234 -5.94 -12.15 -21.33
CA THR A 234 -6.38 -12.37 -22.74
C THR A 234 -7.49 -11.42 -23.17
N TYR A 235 -8.30 -10.92 -22.22
CA TYR A 235 -9.39 -9.98 -22.46
C TYR A 235 -8.99 -8.51 -22.28
N TYR A 236 -7.88 -8.23 -21.57
CA TYR A 236 -7.40 -6.87 -21.30
C TYR A 236 -7.23 -5.98 -22.56
N PRO A 237 -6.76 -6.46 -23.72
CA PRO A 237 -6.70 -5.65 -24.95
C PRO A 237 -8.05 -5.10 -25.41
N TYR A 238 -9.17 -5.77 -25.11
CA TYR A 238 -10.51 -5.27 -25.44
C TYR A 238 -10.96 -4.16 -24.50
N VAL A 239 -10.50 -4.16 -23.24
CA VAL A 239 -10.72 -3.04 -22.30
C VAL A 239 -9.94 -1.81 -22.76
N MET A 240 -8.66 -1.99 -23.12
CA MET A 240 -7.80 -0.89 -23.60
C MET A 240 -8.17 -0.39 -25.00
N GLY A 241 -8.91 -1.19 -25.78
CA GLY A 241 -9.54 -0.76 -27.03
C GLY A 241 -10.93 -0.12 -26.86
N HIS A 242 -11.48 -0.09 -25.65
CA HIS A 242 -12.80 0.48 -25.38
C HIS A 242 -12.74 2.01 -25.23
N SER A 243 -13.81 2.71 -25.61
CA SER A 243 -13.89 4.19 -25.58
C SER A 243 -13.95 4.77 -24.17
N SER A 244 -14.56 4.07 -23.22
CA SER A 244 -14.64 4.51 -21.81
C SER A 244 -13.27 4.43 -21.13
N ALA A 245 -12.74 5.60 -20.73
CA ALA A 245 -11.59 5.69 -19.84
C ALA A 245 -11.89 5.16 -18.42
N ILE A 246 -13.16 5.19 -17.99
CA ILE A 246 -13.57 4.67 -16.68
C ILE A 246 -13.28 3.18 -16.58
N LEU A 247 -13.65 2.38 -17.60
CA LEU A 247 -13.33 0.95 -17.63
C LEU A 247 -11.82 0.70 -17.60
N GLN A 248 -11.01 1.51 -18.30
CA GLN A 248 -9.55 1.39 -18.31
C GLN A 248 -8.93 1.67 -16.92
N ILE A 249 -9.46 2.68 -16.20
CA ILE A 249 -9.07 3.02 -14.83
C ILE A 249 -9.49 1.89 -13.87
N GLN A 250 -10.74 1.41 -13.94
CA GLN A 250 -11.23 0.29 -13.12
C GLN A 250 -10.43 -1.00 -13.35
N ALA A 251 -10.04 -1.29 -14.60
CA ALA A 251 -9.20 -2.43 -14.93
C ALA A 251 -7.77 -2.31 -14.38
N SER A 252 -7.20 -1.10 -14.43
CA SER A 252 -5.90 -0.81 -13.82
C SER A 252 -5.93 -1.00 -12.30
N ILE A 253 -7.02 -0.59 -11.63
CA ILE A 253 -7.24 -0.86 -10.20
C ILE A 253 -7.29 -2.36 -9.93
N LEU A 254 -8.04 -3.14 -10.72
CA LEU A 254 -8.12 -4.60 -10.55
C LEU A 254 -6.74 -5.27 -10.64
N MET A 255 -5.90 -4.86 -11.59
CA MET A 255 -4.52 -5.38 -11.68
C MET A 255 -3.69 -5.02 -10.44
N ILE A 256 -3.72 -3.76 -10.00
CA ILE A 256 -3.01 -3.31 -8.79
C ILE A 256 -3.48 -4.08 -7.54
N LEU A 257 -4.79 -4.32 -7.39
CA LEU A 257 -5.34 -5.09 -6.28
C LEU A 257 -4.98 -6.57 -6.36
N TYR A 258 -4.91 -7.16 -7.55
CA TYR A 258 -4.37 -8.51 -7.73
C TYR A 258 -2.89 -8.58 -7.34
N SER A 259 -2.04 -7.69 -7.86
CA SER A 259 -0.60 -7.63 -7.53
C SER A 259 -0.35 -7.42 -6.03
N LEU A 260 -1.21 -6.69 -5.31
CA LEU A 260 -1.10 -6.50 -3.86
C LEU A 260 -1.37 -7.77 -3.03
N HIS A 261 -2.08 -8.75 -3.56
CA HIS A 261 -2.44 -10.02 -2.90
C HIS A 261 -1.75 -11.26 -3.48
N CYS A 262 -1.18 -11.14 -4.69
CA CYS A 262 -0.44 -12.20 -5.38
C CYS A 262 0.89 -12.49 -4.67
N PRO A 263 1.33 -13.75 -4.51
CA PRO A 263 2.64 -14.07 -3.92
C PRO A 263 3.86 -13.59 -4.73
N SER A 264 3.68 -13.16 -5.99
CA SER A 264 4.78 -12.71 -6.86
C SER A 264 5.24 -11.29 -6.52
N SER A 265 6.54 -11.12 -6.30
CA SER A 265 7.18 -9.80 -6.17
C SER A 265 7.33 -9.06 -7.50
N GLU A 266 7.30 -9.77 -8.63
CA GLU A 266 7.36 -9.18 -9.97
C GLU A 266 6.06 -8.43 -10.30
N GLU A 267 4.90 -9.01 -9.95
CA GLU A 267 3.58 -8.38 -10.13
C GLU A 267 3.47 -7.04 -9.38
N ILE A 268 3.90 -6.99 -8.12
CA ILE A 268 3.87 -5.75 -7.34
C ILE A 268 4.91 -4.74 -7.85
N ALA A 269 6.09 -5.18 -8.31
CA ALA A 269 7.09 -4.30 -8.92
C ALA A 269 6.61 -3.68 -10.25
N MET A 270 5.85 -4.44 -11.06
CA MET A 270 5.14 -3.92 -12.23
C MET A 270 4.08 -2.89 -11.83
N SER A 271 3.27 -3.17 -10.81
CA SER A 271 2.26 -2.23 -10.29
C SER A 271 2.85 -0.93 -9.73
N VAL A 272 3.98 -1.00 -9.02
CA VAL A 272 4.74 0.18 -8.55
C VAL A 272 5.25 1.02 -9.73
N SER A 273 5.59 0.38 -10.84
CA SER A 273 6.04 1.05 -12.08
C SER A 273 4.88 1.65 -12.89
N SER A 274 3.70 1.02 -12.88
CA SER A 274 2.52 1.45 -13.65
C SER A 274 1.61 2.46 -12.92
N ILE A 275 1.85 2.74 -11.64
CA ILE A 275 1.00 3.64 -10.83
C ILE A 275 0.91 5.06 -11.39
N VAL A 276 1.98 5.59 -11.99
CA VAL A 276 2.00 6.97 -12.52
C VAL A 276 1.27 7.13 -13.87
N PRO A 277 1.43 6.24 -14.87
CA PRO A 277 0.55 6.23 -16.03
C PRO A 277 -0.95 6.11 -15.67
N PHE A 278 -1.27 5.25 -14.70
CA PHE A 278 -2.63 5.08 -14.16
C PHE A 278 -3.18 6.37 -13.50
N CYS A 279 -2.38 7.02 -12.65
CA CYS A 279 -2.77 8.28 -12.03
C CYS A 279 -2.91 9.41 -13.05
N THR A 280 -2.05 9.45 -14.07
CA THR A 280 -2.16 10.40 -15.21
C THR A 280 -3.52 10.27 -15.92
N ALA A 281 -3.96 9.05 -16.21
CA ALA A 281 -5.26 8.80 -16.83
C ALA A 281 -6.42 9.30 -15.95
N THR A 282 -6.39 8.97 -14.65
CA THR A 282 -7.40 9.41 -13.67
C THR A 282 -7.48 10.94 -13.57
N VAL A 283 -6.34 11.62 -13.46
CA VAL A 283 -6.24 13.09 -13.39
C VAL A 283 -6.71 13.74 -14.69
N THR A 284 -6.41 13.14 -15.84
CA THR A 284 -6.84 13.62 -17.16
C THR A 284 -8.36 13.57 -17.30
N GLU A 285 -9.01 12.48 -16.85
CA GLU A 285 -10.46 12.35 -16.94
C GLU A 285 -11.21 13.35 -16.06
N LEU A 286 -10.75 13.54 -14.81
CA LEU A 286 -11.27 14.58 -13.91
C LEU A 286 -11.20 15.97 -14.52
N ARG A 287 -10.10 16.30 -15.20
CA ARG A 287 -9.91 17.60 -15.87
C ARG A 287 -10.84 17.81 -17.06
N LYS A 288 -11.20 16.75 -17.80
CA LYS A 288 -12.23 16.85 -18.86
C LYS A 288 -13.59 17.19 -18.26
N HIS A 289 -14.05 16.44 -17.26
CA HIS A 289 -15.35 16.66 -16.62
C HIS A 289 -15.46 18.04 -15.97
N ALA A 290 -14.38 18.53 -15.34
CA ALA A 290 -14.32 19.87 -14.77
C ALA A 290 -14.52 20.94 -15.86
N SER A 291 -13.79 20.85 -16.98
CA SER A 291 -13.92 21.78 -18.11
C SER A 291 -15.30 21.73 -18.77
N SER A 292 -15.85 20.55 -19.05
CA SER A 292 -17.16 20.44 -19.73
C SER A 292 -18.30 21.00 -18.87
N SER A 293 -18.22 20.86 -17.53
CA SER A 293 -19.21 21.43 -16.61
C SER A 293 -19.27 22.97 -16.60
N ILE A 294 -18.31 23.65 -17.23
CA ILE A 294 -18.23 25.10 -17.36
C ILE A 294 -18.76 25.57 -18.73
N GLU A 295 -18.74 24.71 -19.76
CA GLU A 295 -19.12 25.07 -21.14
C GLU A 295 -20.57 24.67 -21.50
N ASP A 296 -21.24 23.83 -20.71
CA ASP A 296 -22.65 23.40 -20.87
C ASP A 296 -23.67 24.53 -20.57
N GLY A 297 -23.59 25.60 -21.37
CA GLY A 297 -24.60 26.65 -21.44
C GLY A 297 -25.55 26.53 -22.63
N ALA A 298 -25.20 25.76 -23.69
CA ALA A 298 -26.00 25.65 -24.91
C ALA A 298 -25.59 24.52 -25.90
N ASP A 299 -25.93 23.25 -25.64
CA ASP A 299 -26.64 22.42 -26.65
C ASP A 299 -27.38 21.23 -26.00
N ASP A 300 -28.56 20.87 -26.52
CA ASP A 300 -29.44 19.85 -25.92
C ASP A 300 -29.22 18.44 -26.52
N THR A 301 -28.11 17.78 -26.16
CA THR A 301 -27.95 16.32 -26.38
C THR A 301 -27.27 15.64 -25.19
N PRO A 302 -28.00 14.82 -24.39
CA PRO A 302 -27.40 14.10 -23.26
C PRO A 302 -26.67 12.84 -23.75
N GLU A 303 -25.47 13.01 -24.29
CA GLU A 303 -24.51 11.91 -24.35
C GLU A 303 -24.15 11.53 -22.91
N ILE A 304 -24.48 10.29 -22.50
CA ILE A 304 -24.31 9.84 -21.12
C ILE A 304 -22.82 9.57 -20.87
N CYS A 305 -22.07 10.63 -20.62
CA CYS A 305 -20.68 10.58 -20.23
C CYS A 305 -20.56 9.82 -18.89
N GLU A 306 -19.81 8.73 -18.85
CA GLU A 306 -19.55 8.00 -17.61
C GLU A 306 -18.67 8.86 -16.69
N VAL A 307 -19.28 9.56 -15.74
CA VAL A 307 -18.57 10.48 -14.85
C VAL A 307 -17.76 9.70 -13.80
N LEU A 308 -16.48 10.03 -13.65
CA LEU A 308 -15.62 9.44 -12.62
C LEU A 308 -16.17 9.74 -11.21
N THR A 309 -16.50 8.68 -10.47
CA THR A 309 -17.18 8.80 -9.17
C THR A 309 -16.21 9.12 -8.01
N GLU A 310 -16.72 9.73 -6.93
CA GLU A 310 -15.92 9.98 -5.71
C GLU A 310 -15.30 8.68 -5.14
N PRO A 311 -16.01 7.54 -5.01
CA PRO A 311 -15.40 6.25 -4.62
C PRO A 311 -14.27 5.77 -5.53
N LEU A 312 -14.39 5.97 -6.85
CA LEU A 312 -13.36 5.61 -7.83
C LEU A 312 -12.12 6.51 -7.66
N PHE A 313 -12.30 7.82 -7.55
CA PHE A 313 -11.21 8.77 -7.27
C PHE A 313 -10.50 8.47 -5.93
N ILE A 314 -11.27 8.24 -4.85
CA ILE A 314 -10.72 7.90 -3.54
C ILE A 314 -9.89 6.62 -3.63
N THR A 315 -10.36 5.61 -4.38
CA THR A 315 -9.61 4.38 -4.63
C THR A 315 -8.27 4.67 -5.33
N CYS A 316 -8.26 5.45 -6.43
CA CYS A 316 -7.03 5.83 -7.12
C CYS A 316 -6.05 6.58 -6.20
N PHE A 317 -6.53 7.56 -5.43
CA PHE A 317 -5.70 8.34 -4.50
C PHE A 317 -5.13 7.48 -3.37
N MET A 318 -5.95 6.62 -2.77
CA MET A 318 -5.53 5.71 -1.69
C MET A 318 -4.49 4.70 -2.17
N LEU A 319 -4.64 4.17 -3.39
CA LEU A 319 -3.64 3.27 -3.99
C LEU A 319 -2.34 4.00 -4.33
N ASN A 320 -2.38 5.22 -4.88
CA ASN A 320 -1.17 6.00 -5.12
C ASN A 320 -0.39 6.22 -3.81
N GLU A 321 -1.01 6.78 -2.76
CA GLU A 321 -0.32 7.07 -1.49
C GLU A 321 0.15 5.80 -0.75
N ILE A 322 -0.49 4.63 -0.94
CA ILE A 322 0.05 3.33 -0.51
C ILE A 322 1.35 3.02 -1.25
N MET A 323 1.36 3.12 -2.59
CA MET A 323 2.54 2.81 -3.38
C MET A 323 3.69 3.79 -3.09
N VAL A 324 3.44 5.09 -2.95
CA VAL A 324 4.51 6.06 -2.65
C VAL A 324 5.09 5.88 -1.25
N SER A 325 4.27 5.50 -0.27
CA SER A 325 4.72 5.37 1.12
C SER A 325 5.40 4.03 1.41
N GLY A 326 5.14 2.99 0.60
CA GLY A 326 5.78 1.68 0.74
C GLY A 326 7.03 1.50 -0.13
N TRP A 327 7.05 2.03 -1.35
CA TRP A 327 8.06 1.72 -2.37
C TRP A 327 8.76 2.95 -2.94
N GLU A 328 10.01 2.74 -3.37
CA GLU A 328 10.75 3.70 -4.20
C GLU A 328 10.16 3.74 -5.62
N ARG A 329 9.20 4.64 -5.87
CA ARG A 329 8.84 5.01 -7.24
C ARG A 329 10.03 5.72 -7.93
N PRO A 330 10.28 5.51 -9.24
CA PRO A 330 11.28 6.26 -10.01
C PRO A 330 11.01 7.78 -9.98
N VAL A 331 11.80 8.53 -9.21
CA VAL A 331 11.55 9.96 -8.98
C VAL A 331 11.95 10.79 -10.20
N SER A 332 10.97 11.40 -10.84
CA SER A 332 11.13 12.45 -11.85
C SER A 332 10.08 13.55 -11.64
N ASP A 333 10.28 14.73 -12.23
CA ASP A 333 9.38 15.88 -12.03
C ASP A 333 7.93 15.58 -12.43
N ALA A 334 7.72 14.70 -13.41
CA ALA A 334 6.39 14.23 -13.80
C ALA A 334 5.66 13.49 -12.66
N TYR A 335 6.39 12.68 -11.86
CA TYR A 335 5.80 11.96 -10.71
C TYR A 335 5.38 12.94 -9.61
N LYS A 336 6.15 14.02 -9.39
CA LYS A 336 5.77 15.09 -8.44
C LYS A 336 4.55 15.87 -8.93
N ALA A 337 4.52 16.26 -10.20
CA ALA A 337 3.38 16.97 -10.79
C ALA A 337 2.06 16.17 -10.67
N ILE A 338 2.08 14.86 -10.93
CA ILE A 338 0.88 14.01 -10.82
C ILE A 338 0.44 13.84 -9.35
N ASP A 339 1.40 13.71 -8.43
CA ASP A 339 1.10 13.73 -7.00
C ASP A 339 0.42 15.05 -6.60
N ASP A 340 0.93 16.20 -7.02
CA ASP A 340 0.37 17.52 -6.67
C ASP A 340 -0.96 17.81 -7.35
N ASP A 341 -1.17 17.31 -8.57
CA ASP A 341 -2.47 17.31 -9.25
C ASP A 341 -3.51 16.51 -8.45
N LEU A 342 -3.19 15.29 -8.03
CA LEU A 342 -4.04 14.45 -7.17
C LEU A 342 -4.32 15.14 -5.82
N SER A 343 -3.33 15.79 -5.22
CA SER A 343 -3.47 16.55 -3.98
C SER A 343 -4.46 17.70 -4.15
N THR A 344 -4.34 18.47 -5.23
CA THR A 344 -5.20 19.61 -5.55
C THR A 344 -6.65 19.15 -5.76
N LEU A 345 -6.85 18.20 -6.69
CA LEU A 345 -8.16 17.60 -6.97
C LEU A 345 -8.80 16.96 -5.73
N SER A 346 -8.01 16.44 -4.78
CA SER A 346 -8.53 15.87 -3.53
C SER A 346 -9.23 16.90 -2.63
N ASN A 347 -9.03 18.19 -2.84
CA ASN A 347 -9.70 19.28 -2.10
C ASN A 347 -10.86 19.90 -2.89
N GLU A 348 -10.88 19.72 -4.21
CA GLU A 348 -11.89 20.24 -5.13
C GLU A 348 -13.06 19.25 -5.35
N MET A 349 -12.79 17.94 -5.25
CA MET A 349 -13.77 16.87 -5.47
C MET A 349 -15.01 17.02 -4.54
N PRO A 350 -16.23 17.20 -5.09
CA PRO A 350 -17.43 17.35 -4.28
C PRO A 350 -17.79 16.07 -3.53
N SER A 351 -18.15 16.21 -2.25
CA SER A 351 -18.58 15.11 -1.40
C SER A 351 -19.99 14.63 -1.75
N SER A 352 -20.12 13.45 -2.36
CA SER A 352 -21.41 12.82 -2.67
C SER A 352 -22.10 12.21 -1.44
N SER A 353 -23.43 12.23 -1.38
CA SER A 353 -24.17 11.69 -0.24
C SER A 353 -24.10 10.16 -0.10
N SER A 354 -23.64 9.45 -1.13
CA SER A 354 -23.55 7.98 -1.19
C SER A 354 -22.24 7.40 -0.66
N THR A 355 -21.13 8.16 -0.66
CA THR A 355 -19.83 7.65 -0.21
C THR A 355 -19.79 7.39 1.30
N SER A 356 -19.42 6.15 1.68
CA SER A 356 -19.28 5.71 3.07
C SER A 356 -18.43 6.65 3.93
N THR A 357 -18.90 6.94 5.14
CA THR A 357 -18.17 7.75 6.13
C THR A 357 -16.88 7.08 6.58
N ALA A 358 -16.84 5.74 6.63
CA ALA A 358 -15.63 4.98 6.93
C ALA A 358 -14.59 5.07 5.79
N LEU A 359 -15.02 5.04 4.53
CA LEU A 359 -14.12 5.27 3.39
C LEU A 359 -13.54 6.69 3.43
N ARG A 360 -14.36 7.70 3.76
CA ARG A 360 -13.89 9.09 3.96
C ARG A 360 -12.90 9.23 5.12
N HIS A 361 -13.05 8.44 6.17
CA HIS A 361 -12.09 8.39 7.28
C HIS A 361 -10.75 7.79 6.81
N LEU A 362 -10.74 6.67 6.08
CA LEU A 362 -9.51 6.12 5.50
C LEU A 362 -8.86 7.07 4.48
N PHE A 363 -9.67 7.75 3.66
CA PHE A 363 -9.21 8.76 2.69
C PHE A 363 -8.56 9.96 3.38
N SER A 364 -9.15 10.47 4.48
CA SER A 364 -8.57 11.61 5.20
C SER A 364 -7.22 11.28 5.84
N LEU A 365 -6.98 10.03 6.27
CA LEU A 365 -5.65 9.59 6.67
C LEU A 365 -4.65 9.62 5.52
N ARG A 366 -5.00 9.11 4.34
CA ARG A 366 -4.12 9.17 3.15
C ARG A 366 -3.85 10.62 2.74
N LYS A 367 -4.81 11.54 2.93
CA LYS A 367 -4.57 12.99 2.76
C LYS A 367 -3.66 13.60 3.84
N ILE A 368 -3.49 12.99 5.01
CA ILE A 368 -2.47 13.40 5.99
C ILE A 368 -1.10 12.84 5.58
N GLN A 369 -1.01 11.56 5.20
CA GLN A 369 0.22 10.95 4.67
C GLN A 369 0.76 11.71 3.45
N ALA A 370 -0.12 12.07 2.51
CA ALA A 370 0.19 12.93 1.38
C ALA A 370 0.82 14.28 1.80
N LYS A 371 0.35 14.89 2.89
CA LYS A 371 0.90 16.15 3.41
C LYS A 371 2.27 15.96 4.06
N ILE A 372 2.47 14.87 4.82
CA ILE A 372 3.77 14.52 5.43
C ILE A 372 4.87 14.55 4.36
N ARG A 373 4.73 13.73 3.32
CA ARG A 373 5.71 13.62 2.21
C ARG A 373 6.03 14.95 1.52
N ARG A 374 5.04 15.84 1.40
CA ARG A 374 5.18 17.16 0.74
C ARG A 374 5.77 18.23 1.65
N CYS A 375 5.61 18.12 2.97
CA CYS A 375 6.23 19.06 3.91
C CYS A 375 7.76 18.93 3.94
N TRP A 376 8.33 17.77 3.56
CA TRP A 376 9.77 17.54 3.53
C TRP A 376 10.51 18.20 2.35
N ASP A 377 9.86 18.35 1.19
CA ASP A 377 10.39 19.11 0.04
C ASP A 377 10.52 20.62 0.32
N GLY A 378 10.00 21.11 1.46
CA GLY A 378 9.99 22.51 1.85
C GLY A 378 11.21 22.98 2.66
N SER A 379 11.47 24.30 2.61
CA SER A 379 12.58 24.96 3.33
C SER A 379 12.60 24.65 4.85
N PRO A 380 13.77 24.38 5.45
CA PRO A 380 13.87 23.82 6.80
C PRO A 380 13.35 24.70 7.94
N GLY A 381 13.15 26.01 7.72
CA GLY A 381 12.79 26.96 8.77
C GLY A 381 11.43 26.72 9.45
N ASN A 382 10.47 26.05 8.79
CA ASN A 382 9.12 25.84 9.32
C ASN A 382 8.81 24.38 9.72
N GLN A 383 9.75 23.44 9.52
CA GLN A 383 9.45 22.00 9.56
C GLN A 383 8.91 21.52 10.92
N ALA A 384 9.54 21.87 12.04
CA ALA A 384 9.09 21.44 13.38
C ALA A 384 7.66 21.89 13.74
N SER A 385 7.21 23.04 13.21
CA SER A 385 5.82 23.50 13.37
C SER A 385 4.84 22.65 12.56
N ASN A 386 5.22 22.30 11.33
CA ASN A 386 4.43 21.42 10.47
C ASN A 386 4.33 20.01 11.07
N ASP A 387 5.41 19.44 11.61
CA ASP A 387 5.44 18.13 12.26
C ASP A 387 4.42 18.04 13.40
N ALA A 388 4.41 19.04 14.30
CA ALA A 388 3.46 19.10 15.41
C ALA A 388 2.00 19.21 14.94
N LEU A 389 1.74 19.98 13.87
CA LEU A 389 0.41 20.07 13.25
C LEU A 389 -0.01 18.75 12.57
N LEU A 390 0.91 18.05 11.92
CA LEU A 390 0.66 16.75 11.28
C LEU A 390 0.42 15.65 12.31
N LYS A 391 1.22 15.58 13.38
CA LYS A 391 1.01 14.67 14.52
C LYS A 391 -0.32 14.95 15.21
N SER A 392 -0.65 16.22 15.48
CA SER A 392 -1.96 16.61 16.02
C SER A 392 -3.14 16.23 15.11
N ALA A 393 -2.97 16.28 13.79
CA ALA A 393 -3.96 15.79 12.83
C ALA A 393 -4.12 14.26 12.87
N LEU A 394 -3.03 13.51 12.99
CA LEU A 394 -3.05 12.05 13.22
C LEU A 394 -3.71 11.68 14.56
N ASP A 395 -3.37 12.38 15.65
CA ASP A 395 -3.94 12.18 16.98
C ASP A 395 -5.43 12.53 17.02
N THR A 396 -5.87 13.48 16.19
CA THR A 396 -7.30 13.81 16.00
C THR A 396 -8.01 12.73 15.19
N TRP A 397 -7.36 12.19 14.15
CA TRP A 397 -7.88 11.07 13.37
C TRP A 397 -8.05 9.80 14.22
N ARG A 398 -7.04 9.41 15.02
CA ARG A 398 -7.07 8.19 15.88
C ARG A 398 -8.24 8.19 16.87
N LYS A 399 -8.67 9.36 17.35
CA LYS A 399 -9.81 9.51 18.30
C LYS A 399 -11.17 9.18 17.68
N ASP A 400 -11.29 9.19 16.36
CA ASP A 400 -12.56 8.97 15.66
C ASP A 400 -12.78 7.49 15.28
N ILE A 401 -11.74 6.63 15.32
CA ILE A 401 -11.79 5.19 15.01
C ILE A 401 -12.99 4.45 15.65
N PRO A 402 -13.34 4.65 16.94
CA PRO A 402 -14.46 3.94 17.56
C PRO A 402 -15.82 4.20 16.90
N ARG A 403 -15.98 5.27 16.10
CA ARG A 403 -17.23 5.58 15.37
C ARG A 403 -17.45 4.70 14.13
N TYR A 404 -16.41 4.03 13.65
CA TYR A 404 -16.43 3.19 12.44
C TYR A 404 -16.22 1.70 12.74
N SER A 405 -16.07 1.36 14.02
CA SER A 405 -15.85 0.00 14.50
C SER A 405 -17.17 -0.79 14.44
N ILE A 406 -17.19 -1.91 13.73
CA ILE A 406 -18.35 -2.80 13.62
C ILE A 406 -18.18 -3.93 14.65
N GLU A 407 -19.04 -3.98 15.67
CA GLU A 407 -18.88 -4.91 16.81
C GLU A 407 -18.98 -6.40 16.44
N ASP A 408 -19.66 -6.74 15.33
CA ASP A 408 -19.94 -8.12 14.92
C ASP A 408 -19.12 -8.66 13.73
N ASN A 409 -18.42 -7.81 12.95
CA ASN A 409 -17.70 -8.23 11.73
C ASN A 409 -16.18 -8.06 11.88
N PRO A 410 -15.46 -9.05 12.48
CA PRO A 410 -14.06 -8.91 12.83
C PRO A 410 -13.13 -8.90 11.62
N SER A 411 -13.48 -9.58 10.53
CA SER A 411 -12.58 -9.91 9.41
C SER A 411 -12.49 -8.82 8.33
N THR A 412 -12.40 -7.55 8.73
CA THR A 412 -12.40 -6.41 7.80
C THR A 412 -11.35 -5.36 8.14
N TYR A 413 -10.95 -4.58 7.15
CA TYR A 413 -10.09 -3.40 7.30
C TYR A 413 -10.71 -2.27 8.17
N LEU A 414 -11.95 -2.40 8.63
CA LEU A 414 -12.56 -1.49 9.60
C LEU A 414 -12.32 -1.92 11.06
N HIS A 415 -11.62 -3.04 11.27
CA HIS A 415 -11.28 -3.54 12.60
C HIS A 415 -10.45 -2.51 13.40
N PRO A 416 -10.74 -2.26 14.70
CA PRO A 416 -10.13 -1.15 15.44
C PRO A 416 -8.60 -1.18 15.48
N LEU A 417 -8.02 -2.38 15.67
CA LEU A 417 -6.56 -2.55 15.70
C LEU A 417 -5.92 -2.35 14.31
N TRP A 418 -6.65 -2.61 13.21
CA TRP A 418 -6.14 -2.31 11.88
C TRP A 418 -6.13 -0.80 11.63
N MET A 419 -7.18 -0.08 12.02
CA MET A 419 -7.18 1.39 11.96
C MET A 419 -6.11 2.02 12.86
N ALA A 420 -5.88 1.48 14.06
CA ALA A 420 -4.77 1.90 14.93
C ALA A 420 -3.43 1.74 14.20
N ASN A 421 -3.16 0.55 13.65
CA ASN A 421 -1.95 0.30 12.88
C ASN A 421 -1.75 1.27 11.70
N LEU A 422 -2.83 1.69 11.03
CA LEU A 422 -2.75 2.71 9.96
C LEU A 422 -2.33 4.09 10.50
N TYR A 423 -2.77 4.49 11.71
CA TYR A 423 -2.22 5.66 12.39
C TYR A 423 -0.73 5.43 12.76
N ASP A 424 -0.37 4.26 13.31
CA ASP A 424 0.99 4.01 13.82
C ASP A 424 2.02 4.01 12.68
N TYR A 425 1.69 3.38 11.54
CA TYR A 425 2.48 3.52 10.30
C TYR A 425 2.61 4.99 9.85
N SER A 426 1.60 5.83 10.07
CA SER A 426 1.64 7.25 9.69
C SER A 426 2.57 8.07 10.60
N VAL A 427 2.65 7.72 11.89
CA VAL A 427 3.69 8.25 12.79
C VAL A 427 5.07 7.79 12.33
N ILE A 428 5.23 6.51 12.00
CA ILE A 428 6.50 5.96 11.51
C ILE A 428 6.95 6.66 10.22
N ILE A 429 6.05 6.94 9.27
CA ILE A 429 6.36 7.71 8.04
C ILE A 429 6.84 9.13 8.39
N LEU A 430 6.12 9.87 9.25
CA LEU A 430 6.51 11.21 9.71
C LEU A 430 7.90 11.26 10.36
N MET A 431 8.30 10.17 11.01
CA MET A 431 9.55 10.08 11.77
C MET A 431 10.72 9.53 10.91
N HIS A 432 10.41 8.66 9.95
CA HIS A 432 11.34 8.05 8.99
C HIS A 432 12.02 9.09 8.10
N GLU A 433 11.26 10.06 7.58
CA GLU A 433 11.77 11.14 6.73
C GLU A 433 12.82 11.99 7.49
N LYS A 434 12.63 12.18 8.79
CA LYS A 434 13.52 12.98 9.66
C LYS A 434 14.52 12.19 10.51
N ARG A 435 14.81 10.92 10.19
CA ARG A 435 15.67 10.02 11.01
C ARG A 435 17.01 10.61 11.48
N HIS A 436 17.63 11.48 10.69
CA HIS A 436 18.92 12.15 11.00
C HIS A 436 18.80 13.35 11.97
N ARG A 437 17.59 13.71 12.40
CA ARG A 437 17.29 14.90 13.23
C ARG A 437 16.28 14.64 14.35
N LEU A 438 15.96 13.38 14.65
CA LEU A 438 15.01 12.99 15.70
C LEU A 438 15.40 13.58 17.07
N GLN A 439 14.44 14.22 17.74
CA GLN A 439 14.56 14.65 19.13
C GLN A 439 14.14 13.53 20.09
N HIS A 440 14.37 13.71 21.39
CA HIS A 440 13.97 12.71 22.40
C HIS A 440 12.46 12.42 22.38
N GLU A 441 11.65 13.48 22.24
CA GLU A 441 10.18 13.40 22.16
C GLU A 441 9.73 12.64 20.89
N ASP A 442 10.39 12.87 19.74
CA ASP A 442 10.14 12.10 18.51
C ASP A 442 10.42 10.59 18.70
N VAL A 443 11.48 10.25 19.46
CA VAL A 443 11.90 8.87 19.72
C VAL A 443 10.90 8.11 20.60
N GLU A 444 10.32 8.75 21.61
CA GLU A 444 9.29 8.13 22.47
C GLU A 444 7.98 7.88 21.69
N ASP A 445 7.51 8.86 20.93
CA ASP A 445 6.28 8.77 20.11
C ASP A 445 6.42 7.65 19.06
N VAL A 446 7.56 7.59 18.34
CA VAL A 446 7.77 6.59 17.28
C VAL A 446 8.04 5.19 17.85
N LEU A 447 8.77 5.06 18.96
CA LEU A 447 9.01 3.76 19.58
C LEU A 447 7.70 3.15 20.10
N SER A 448 6.83 3.98 20.69
CA SER A 448 5.49 3.58 21.13
C SER A 448 4.65 3.07 19.95
N ALA A 449 4.59 3.84 18.84
CA ALA A 449 3.88 3.44 17.62
C ALA A 449 4.42 2.13 17.02
N ILE A 450 5.75 1.92 17.03
CA ILE A 450 6.37 0.67 16.54
C ILE A 450 6.01 -0.53 17.43
N ILE A 451 6.05 -0.38 18.75
CA ILE A 451 5.68 -1.44 19.69
C ILE A 451 4.20 -1.80 19.52
N GLU A 452 3.31 -0.81 19.44
CA GLU A 452 1.89 -1.04 19.17
C GLU A 452 1.68 -1.75 17.83
N VAL A 453 2.27 -1.27 16.73
CA VAL A 453 2.01 -1.82 15.39
C VAL A 453 2.51 -3.25 15.23
N CYS A 454 3.66 -3.62 15.81
CA CYS A 454 4.17 -4.99 15.76
C CYS A 454 3.31 -5.97 16.57
N LEU A 455 2.90 -5.59 17.78
CA LEU A 455 2.08 -6.44 18.66
C LEU A 455 0.64 -6.58 18.14
N ASN A 456 0.03 -5.46 17.71
CA ASN A 456 -1.30 -5.45 17.11
C ASN A 456 -1.35 -6.24 15.80
N PHE A 457 -0.35 -6.08 14.91
CA PHE A 457 -0.31 -6.80 13.64
C PHE A 457 -0.12 -8.31 13.83
N ARG A 458 0.74 -8.73 14.77
CA ARG A 458 0.88 -10.16 15.12
C ARG A 458 -0.45 -10.74 15.59
N ARG A 459 -1.14 -10.04 16.50
CA ARG A 459 -2.48 -10.42 16.96
C ARG A 459 -3.48 -10.55 15.81
N LEU A 460 -3.46 -9.64 14.83
CA LEU A 460 -4.33 -9.70 13.66
C LEU A 460 -4.00 -10.90 12.75
N GLN A 461 -2.73 -11.28 12.60
CA GLN A 461 -2.36 -12.55 11.94
C GLN A 461 -2.89 -13.77 12.71
N ASP A 462 -2.76 -13.79 14.04
CA ASP A 462 -3.27 -14.88 14.89
C ASP A 462 -4.82 -14.97 14.88
N GLU A 463 -5.51 -13.84 14.68
CA GLU A 463 -6.96 -13.75 14.45
C GLU A 463 -7.38 -14.13 13.01
N GLY A 464 -6.42 -14.45 12.12
CA GLY A 464 -6.68 -14.92 10.75
C GLY A 464 -7.06 -13.82 9.74
N GLN A 465 -6.67 -12.57 10.01
CA GLN A 465 -7.12 -11.40 9.26
C GLN A 465 -6.55 -11.36 7.83
N VAL A 466 -7.43 -11.39 6.83
CA VAL A 466 -7.06 -11.37 5.40
C VAL A 466 -6.23 -10.12 5.05
N MET A 467 -6.51 -8.99 5.71
CA MET A 467 -5.76 -7.73 5.53
C MET A 467 -4.25 -7.86 5.76
N CYS A 468 -3.84 -8.78 6.63
CA CYS A 468 -2.44 -9.02 7.00
C CYS A 468 -1.64 -9.78 5.94
N TYR A 469 -2.26 -10.27 4.86
CA TYR A 469 -1.59 -11.01 3.79
C TYR A 469 -1.61 -10.23 2.47
N THR A 470 -1.03 -9.02 2.50
CA THR A 470 -0.80 -8.17 1.33
C THR A 470 0.63 -7.67 1.28
N TRP A 471 1.15 -7.37 0.09
CA TRP A 471 2.48 -6.79 -0.08
C TRP A 471 2.63 -5.45 0.66
N SER A 472 1.57 -4.63 0.68
CA SER A 472 1.57 -3.38 1.46
C SER A 472 1.72 -3.63 2.96
N ALA A 473 1.04 -4.66 3.49
CA ALA A 473 1.15 -5.04 4.90
C ALA A 473 2.57 -5.51 5.26
N LEU A 474 3.19 -6.34 4.41
CA LEU A 474 4.59 -6.77 4.56
C LEU A 474 5.55 -5.58 4.57
N VAL A 475 5.43 -4.67 3.60
CA VAL A 475 6.37 -3.55 3.45
C VAL A 475 6.22 -2.50 4.56
N PHE A 476 5.00 -2.19 5.00
CA PHE A 476 4.79 -1.28 6.13
C PHE A 476 5.22 -1.90 7.48
N GLN A 477 4.98 -3.20 7.70
CA GLN A 477 5.60 -3.92 8.83
C GLN A 477 7.13 -3.85 8.73
N PHE A 478 7.71 -4.11 7.56
CA PHE A 478 9.16 -4.14 7.40
C PHE A 478 9.83 -2.79 7.70
N MET A 479 9.21 -1.70 7.26
CA MET A 479 9.62 -0.35 7.66
C MET A 479 9.59 -0.16 9.18
N ALA A 480 8.54 -0.61 9.88
CA ALA A 480 8.43 -0.52 11.34
C ALA A 480 9.53 -1.33 12.05
N GLY A 481 9.76 -2.59 11.65
CA GLY A 481 10.77 -3.46 12.24
C GLY A 481 12.21 -2.98 12.00
N ILE A 482 12.53 -2.45 10.82
CA ILE A 482 13.84 -1.82 10.56
C ILE A 482 14.01 -0.53 11.35
N MET A 483 12.96 0.30 11.46
CA MET A 483 12.99 1.52 12.27
C MET A 483 13.23 1.20 13.76
N LEU A 484 12.68 0.09 14.28
CA LEU A 484 12.93 -0.39 15.65
C LEU A 484 14.43 -0.61 15.92
N LEU A 485 15.10 -1.36 15.04
CA LEU A 485 16.54 -1.63 15.17
C LEU A 485 17.36 -0.34 15.01
N TYR A 486 16.96 0.54 14.10
CA TYR A 486 17.64 1.81 13.86
C TYR A 486 17.62 2.73 15.08
N ILE A 487 16.47 2.88 15.74
CA ILE A 487 16.32 3.67 16.97
C ILE A 487 17.24 3.16 18.08
N PHE A 488 17.33 1.84 18.26
CA PHE A 488 18.24 1.20 19.23
C PHE A 488 19.72 1.21 18.79
N TRP A 489 20.02 1.52 17.53
CA TRP A 489 21.38 1.69 17.00
C TRP A 489 21.87 3.14 17.10
N VAL A 490 20.99 4.15 16.97
CA VAL A 490 21.34 5.58 17.11
C VAL A 490 21.24 6.11 18.54
N THR A 491 20.23 5.70 19.32
CA THR A 491 19.91 6.31 20.63
C THR A 491 20.24 5.37 21.80
N PRO A 492 20.94 5.84 22.85
CA PRO A 492 21.04 5.11 24.11
C PRO A 492 19.66 4.99 24.78
N GLN A 493 19.17 3.78 25.00
CA GLN A 493 17.81 3.51 25.50
C GLN A 493 17.79 3.15 26.99
N ASP A 494 16.74 3.56 27.68
CA ASP A 494 16.49 3.22 29.08
C ASP A 494 16.03 1.77 29.26
N VAL A 495 16.38 1.17 30.41
CA VAL A 495 16.13 -0.25 30.71
C VAL A 495 14.64 -0.64 30.64
N GLU A 496 13.73 0.33 30.85
CA GLU A 496 12.29 0.10 30.81
C GLU A 496 11.73 -0.03 29.38
N SER A 497 12.32 0.65 28.37
CA SER A 497 11.88 0.54 26.97
C SER A 497 12.40 -0.73 26.28
N VAL A 498 13.53 -1.28 26.76
CA VAL A 498 14.16 -2.50 26.24
C VAL A 498 13.21 -3.71 26.22
N ARG A 499 12.40 -3.92 27.26
CA ARG A 499 11.57 -5.15 27.35
C ARG A 499 10.38 -5.13 26.37
N PRO A 500 9.55 -4.08 26.30
CA PRO A 500 8.50 -3.97 25.28
C PRO A 500 9.06 -4.04 23.85
N ALA A 501 10.21 -3.41 23.58
CA ALA A 501 10.89 -3.47 22.28
C ALA A 501 11.36 -4.89 21.93
N PHE A 502 11.85 -5.66 22.89
CA PHE A 502 12.20 -7.08 22.69
C PHE A 502 10.96 -7.92 22.35
N ASP A 503 9.89 -7.80 23.15
CA ASP A 503 8.65 -8.56 22.94
C ASP A 503 7.99 -8.22 21.58
N ALA A 504 8.01 -6.94 21.19
CA ALA A 504 7.60 -6.49 19.86
C ALA A 504 8.50 -7.05 18.74
N SER A 505 9.81 -7.12 18.95
CA SER A 505 10.75 -7.68 17.96
C SER A 505 10.51 -9.16 17.68
N CYS A 506 10.24 -9.96 18.72
CA CYS A 506 9.92 -11.38 18.56
C CYS A 506 8.55 -11.60 17.89
N ALA A 507 7.54 -10.79 18.23
CA ALA A 507 6.24 -10.81 17.55
C ALA A 507 6.37 -10.47 16.05
N TYR A 508 7.27 -9.54 15.73
CA TYR A 508 7.58 -9.12 14.36
C TYR A 508 8.46 -10.12 13.58
N GLU A 509 9.45 -10.76 14.21
CA GLU A 509 10.20 -11.86 13.58
C GLU A 509 9.24 -12.98 13.15
N SER A 510 8.35 -13.39 14.06
CA SER A 510 7.30 -14.38 13.77
C SER A 510 6.38 -13.91 12.63
N THR A 511 6.06 -12.62 12.59
CA THR A 511 5.26 -12.00 11.51
C THR A 511 5.94 -12.13 10.15
N LEU A 512 7.25 -11.85 10.04
CA LEU A 512 8.01 -12.06 8.80
C LEU A 512 8.13 -13.53 8.42
N SER A 513 8.32 -14.43 9.39
CA SER A 513 8.33 -15.88 9.14
C SER A 513 7.00 -16.35 8.54
N HIS A 514 5.87 -15.86 9.04
CA HIS A 514 4.54 -16.19 8.50
C HIS A 514 4.31 -15.64 7.09
N PHE A 515 5.00 -14.57 6.68
CA PHE A 515 5.03 -14.13 5.29
C PHE A 515 5.90 -15.06 4.43
N ALA A 516 7.14 -15.35 4.85
CA ALA A 516 8.08 -16.20 4.10
C ALA A 516 7.61 -17.66 3.95
N GLU A 517 6.90 -18.20 4.93
CA GLU A 517 6.25 -19.53 4.87
C GLU A 517 5.10 -19.59 3.85
N ARG A 518 4.46 -18.45 3.55
CA ARG A 518 3.35 -18.36 2.60
C ARG A 518 3.81 -17.95 1.20
N TRP A 519 4.77 -17.03 1.11
CA TRP A 519 5.25 -16.38 -0.11
C TRP A 519 6.78 -16.48 -0.15
N GLU A 520 7.33 -17.32 -1.04
CA GLU A 520 8.80 -17.51 -1.15
C GLU A 520 9.53 -16.19 -1.41
N ASP A 521 8.96 -15.32 -2.24
CA ASP A 521 9.45 -13.97 -2.57
C ASP A 521 9.52 -13.00 -1.38
N ALA A 522 8.88 -13.32 -0.24
CA ALA A 522 8.99 -12.55 1.01
C ALA A 522 10.21 -12.97 1.86
N THR A 523 10.86 -14.09 1.56
CA THR A 523 12.06 -14.59 2.26
C THR A 523 13.19 -13.56 2.42
N PRO A 524 13.51 -12.68 1.44
CA PRO A 524 14.55 -11.66 1.59
C PRO A 524 14.30 -10.70 2.76
N TYR A 525 13.04 -10.35 3.02
CA TYR A 525 12.65 -9.49 4.15
C TYR A 525 12.96 -10.18 5.49
N ALA A 526 12.57 -11.46 5.63
CA ALA A 526 12.84 -12.26 6.81
C ALA A 526 14.35 -12.46 7.07
N LYS A 527 15.12 -12.81 6.02
CA LYS A 527 16.58 -12.99 6.11
C LYS A 527 17.31 -11.71 6.50
N VAL A 528 16.98 -10.57 5.86
CA VAL A 528 17.62 -9.28 6.16
C VAL A 528 17.35 -8.83 7.59
N PHE A 529 16.12 -9.00 8.10
CA PHE A 529 15.85 -8.68 9.50
C PHE A 529 16.55 -9.62 10.49
N SER A 530 16.47 -10.95 10.28
CA SER A 530 17.15 -11.92 11.15
C SER A 530 18.65 -11.61 11.28
N PHE A 531 19.31 -11.33 10.14
CA PHE A 531 20.72 -10.97 10.10
C PHE A 531 21.06 -9.71 10.90
N LEU A 532 20.23 -8.66 10.80
CA LEU A 532 20.42 -7.43 11.57
C LEU A 532 20.14 -7.65 13.06
N PHE A 533 18.99 -8.22 13.40
CA PHE A 533 18.54 -8.43 14.78
C PHE A 533 19.57 -9.21 15.61
N ARG A 534 20.12 -10.29 15.04
CA ARG A 534 21.15 -11.14 15.67
C ARG A 534 22.47 -10.42 16.00
N GLN A 535 22.75 -9.24 15.45
CA GLN A 535 23.95 -8.47 15.77
C GLN A 535 23.80 -7.59 17.03
N TYR A 536 22.58 -7.36 17.53
CA TYR A 536 22.33 -6.41 18.61
C TYR A 536 22.52 -7.01 20.00
N THR A 537 23.33 -6.33 20.82
CA THR A 537 23.76 -6.80 22.15
C THR A 537 22.84 -6.36 23.30
N TRP A 538 21.80 -5.57 23.02
CA TRP A 538 20.77 -5.18 24.00
C TRP A 538 19.74 -6.29 24.24
N LEU A 539 19.71 -7.31 23.38
CA LEU A 539 18.83 -8.48 23.53
C LEU A 539 19.24 -9.32 24.76
N PRO A 540 18.28 -9.79 25.58
CA PRO A 540 18.54 -10.83 26.56
C PRO A 540 19.20 -12.06 25.91
N LYS A 541 20.18 -12.66 26.58
CA LYS A 541 20.93 -13.83 26.08
C LYS A 541 20.12 -15.13 26.02
N GLU A 542 18.84 -15.07 26.38
CA GLU A 542 17.88 -16.16 26.42
C GLU A 542 16.66 -15.69 25.59
N PRO A 543 16.34 -16.25 24.40
CA PRO A 543 16.88 -17.48 23.79
C PRO A 543 17.40 -17.27 22.35
N SER A 544 18.70 -16.96 22.18
CA SER A 544 19.30 -16.88 20.83
C SER A 544 19.36 -18.20 20.06
N GLU A 545 18.97 -19.31 20.69
CA GLU A 545 18.90 -20.66 20.10
C GLU A 545 17.53 -20.97 19.44
N GLN A 546 16.56 -20.05 19.48
CA GLN A 546 15.21 -20.26 18.93
C GLN A 546 14.90 -19.50 17.62
N LEU A 547 15.78 -18.60 17.17
CA LEU A 547 15.56 -17.77 15.97
C LEU A 547 15.83 -18.55 14.68
N GLY A 548 14.77 -18.82 13.90
CA GLY A 548 14.71 -19.91 12.93
C GLY A 548 15.47 -19.76 11.61
N LEU A 549 16.12 -18.62 11.34
CA LEU A 549 16.82 -18.37 10.08
C LEU A 549 18.27 -17.93 10.31
N ASP A 550 19.20 -18.89 10.15
CA ASP A 550 20.61 -18.59 9.92
C ASP A 550 20.77 -17.91 8.56
N CYS A 551 21.29 -16.68 8.56
CA CYS A 551 21.62 -15.91 7.37
C CYS A 551 23.09 -15.52 7.42
N THR A 552 23.85 -15.87 6.37
CA THR A 552 25.24 -15.44 6.20
C THR A 552 25.32 -14.00 5.67
N LEU A 553 26.51 -13.38 5.72
CA LEU A 553 26.75 -12.05 5.15
C LEU A 553 26.49 -12.05 3.62
N ASP A 554 26.96 -13.09 2.93
CA ASP A 554 26.78 -13.23 1.47
C ASP A 554 25.28 -13.31 1.11
N GLU A 555 24.50 -14.09 1.86
CA GLU A 555 23.05 -14.17 1.70
C GLU A 555 22.34 -12.85 2.05
N PHE A 556 22.78 -12.15 3.10
CA PHE A 556 22.24 -10.83 3.45
C PHE A 556 22.47 -9.84 2.30
N GLU A 557 23.67 -9.81 1.73
CA GLU A 557 23.95 -8.93 0.59
C GLU A 557 23.11 -9.28 -0.64
N ASP A 558 22.93 -10.56 -0.96
CA ASP A 558 22.12 -10.98 -2.10
C ASP A 558 20.62 -10.73 -1.87
N CYS A 559 20.10 -10.94 -0.66
CA CYS A 559 18.75 -10.52 -0.29
C CYS A 559 18.59 -8.99 -0.41
N LEU A 560 19.58 -8.21 0.03
CA LEU A 560 19.55 -6.74 -0.10
C LEU A 560 19.68 -6.28 -1.56
N LYS A 561 20.38 -7.02 -2.43
CA LYS A 561 20.39 -6.81 -3.90
C LYS A 561 19.01 -7.13 -4.51
N GLN A 562 18.28 -8.11 -3.98
CA GLN A 562 16.91 -8.43 -4.41
C GLN A 562 15.91 -7.36 -3.95
N LEU A 563 15.94 -6.95 -2.67
CA LEU A 563 15.06 -5.90 -2.14
C LEU A 563 15.21 -4.56 -2.87
N ARG A 564 16.44 -4.18 -3.27
CA ARG A 564 16.67 -2.99 -4.11
C ARG A 564 16.00 -3.11 -5.50
N LYS A 565 15.93 -4.31 -6.09
CA LYS A 565 15.23 -4.55 -7.37
C LYS A 565 13.70 -4.55 -7.21
N GLN A 566 13.21 -4.95 -6.04
CA GLN A 566 11.79 -4.93 -5.65
C GLN A 566 11.33 -3.54 -5.17
N TYR A 567 12.07 -2.47 -5.49
CA TYR A 567 11.76 -1.07 -5.13
C TYR A 567 11.56 -0.82 -3.62
N LEU A 568 12.31 -1.49 -2.74
CA LEU A 568 12.28 -1.18 -1.30
C LEU A 568 12.63 0.29 -1.05
N HIS A 569 11.83 0.98 -0.22
CA HIS A 569 11.95 2.43 -0.02
C HIS A 569 13.33 2.91 0.48
N LYS A 570 13.89 3.95 -0.19
CA LYS A 570 15.24 4.52 0.04
C LYS A 570 15.64 4.68 1.49
N GLY A 571 14.78 5.25 2.34
CA GLY A 571 15.15 5.47 3.74
C GLY A 571 15.23 4.17 4.55
N VAL A 572 14.48 3.13 4.19
CA VAL A 572 14.58 1.80 4.82
C VAL A 572 15.89 1.13 4.39
N LEU A 573 16.23 1.17 3.09
CA LEU A 573 17.54 0.74 2.60
C LEU A 573 18.69 1.49 3.30
N GLY A 574 18.59 2.81 3.41
CA GLY A 574 19.59 3.63 4.08
C GLY A 574 19.77 3.27 5.56
N MET A 575 18.70 2.97 6.30
CA MET A 575 18.80 2.48 7.68
C MET A 575 19.48 1.10 7.76
N ILE A 576 19.20 0.19 6.82
CA ILE A 576 19.88 -1.12 6.73
C ILE A 576 21.38 -0.93 6.44
N GLU A 577 21.73 -0.04 5.51
CA GLU A 577 23.11 0.24 5.12
C GLU A 577 23.90 0.97 6.22
N ASP A 578 23.28 1.93 6.91
CA ASP A 578 23.81 2.56 8.13
C ASP A 578 24.14 1.49 9.18
N MET A 579 23.17 0.64 9.54
CA MET A 579 23.34 -0.39 10.58
C MET A 579 24.36 -1.48 10.23
N ALA A 580 24.39 -1.93 8.96
CA ALA A 580 25.24 -3.05 8.54
C ALA A 580 26.71 -2.66 8.29
N TYR A 581 26.97 -1.41 7.86
CA TYR A 581 28.31 -1.00 7.42
C TYR A 581 28.95 0.10 8.28
N GLN A 582 28.18 0.83 9.09
CA GLN A 582 28.72 1.84 10.01
C GLN A 582 28.75 1.31 11.46
N ARG A 583 29.79 1.67 12.22
CA ARG A 583 29.82 1.38 13.67
C ARG A 583 28.98 2.41 14.41
N SER A 584 28.01 1.97 15.21
CA SER A 584 27.22 2.87 16.06
C SER A 584 28.11 3.79 16.90
N ALA A 585 27.76 5.07 16.91
CA ALA A 585 28.43 6.10 17.70
C ALA A 585 28.46 5.77 19.20
N SER A 586 27.51 4.98 19.70
CA SER A 586 27.45 4.47 21.08
C SER A 586 28.72 3.72 21.52
N SER A 587 29.51 3.18 20.59
CA SER A 587 30.79 2.51 20.87
C SER A 587 31.93 3.47 21.24
N ASN A 588 31.79 4.78 20.95
CA ASN A 588 32.71 5.84 21.36
C ASN A 588 32.04 6.72 22.43
N GLY A 589 32.36 6.47 23.70
CA GLY A 589 31.98 7.37 24.80
C GLY A 589 32.66 8.73 24.66
N GLY A 590 32.01 9.67 23.98
CA GLY A 590 32.62 10.94 23.57
C GLY A 590 31.63 12.00 23.10
N PHE A 591 30.86 12.56 24.04
CA PHE A 591 30.16 13.84 23.83
C PHE A 591 31.20 14.97 23.64
N GLN A 592 31.72 15.16 22.43
CA GLN A 592 32.46 16.36 22.08
C GLN A 592 31.48 17.47 21.69
N GLN A 593 31.22 18.36 22.64
CA GLN A 593 30.65 19.68 22.37
C GLN A 593 31.57 20.42 21.40
N HIS A 594 31.14 20.63 20.16
CA HIS A 594 31.73 21.66 19.30
C HIS A 594 30.91 22.94 19.39
N VAL A 595 31.26 23.76 20.38
CA VAL A 595 30.92 25.19 20.39
C VAL A 595 31.98 25.93 19.58
N GLN A 596 31.63 26.40 18.39
CA GLN A 596 32.08 27.68 17.81
C GLN A 596 31.28 28.03 16.56
#